data_AF-A0A6H0ZG36-F1
#
_entry.id   AF-A0A6H0ZG36-F1
#
_cell.length_a   1.000
_cell.length_b   1.000
_cell.length_c   1.000
_cell.angle_alpha   90.00
_cell.angle_beta   90.00
_cell.angle_gamma   90.00
#
_symmetry.space_group_name_H-M   'P 1'
#
loop_
_entity.id
_entity.type
_entity.pdbx_description
1 polymer ?
#
loop_
_entity_poly.entity_id
_entity_poly.type
_entity_poly.pdbx_seq_one_letter_code
_entity_poly.pdbx_strand_id
1 'polypeptide(L)'
;MSQPTIFDSEVPLPDEGLIRREKTLLGFTDRYARVHDQLRLLLNVGALSDWNRKYHGSKLGICDLVAEQYPLVIFHGDVGTGKTATAECIANCLVAEARSSDSMLFKLSNRVRGSGMVGEMGTLITDAFRKVTVAAGKSRRAILIIDEGDSLATAEAVDVTDFAK
;
A
#
# COMPACT_ATOMS: atom_id res chain seq x y z
N MET A 1 -9.25 -28.92 -10.23
CA MET A 1 -9.16 -28.13 -8.99
C MET A 1 -8.67 -26.74 -9.38
N SER A 2 -9.45 -25.69 -9.13
CA SER A 2 -9.08 -24.31 -9.48
C SER A 2 -8.13 -23.77 -8.41
N GLN A 3 -6.95 -23.28 -8.81
CA GLN A 3 -6.03 -22.66 -7.86
C GLN A 3 -6.65 -21.38 -7.29
N PRO A 4 -6.49 -21.10 -5.99
CA PRO A 4 -7.00 -19.87 -5.40
C PRO A 4 -6.37 -18.66 -6.09
N THR A 5 -7.21 -17.78 -6.63
CA THR A 5 -6.78 -16.49 -7.16
C THR A 5 -6.32 -15.61 -6.00
N ILE A 6 -5.01 -15.37 -5.92
CA ILE A 6 -4.38 -14.59 -4.84
C ILE A 6 -4.89 -13.13 -4.80
N PHE A 7 -5.24 -12.57 -5.96
CA PHE A 7 -5.77 -11.22 -6.08
C PHE A 7 -7.21 -11.24 -6.56
N ASP A 8 -8.06 -10.40 -5.97
CA ASP A 8 -9.43 -10.16 -6.45
C ASP A 8 -9.44 -9.24 -7.67
N SER A 9 -8.47 -8.33 -7.76
CA SER A 9 -8.30 -7.43 -8.89
C SER A 9 -6.85 -7.00 -9.07
N GLU A 10 -6.45 -6.87 -10.33
CA GLU A 10 -5.19 -6.27 -10.77
C GLU A 10 -5.54 -5.14 -11.74
N VAL A 11 -5.30 -3.89 -11.34
CA VAL A 11 -5.76 -2.70 -12.07
C VAL A 11 -4.55 -1.84 -12.47
N PRO A 12 -4.31 -1.60 -13.77
CA PRO A 12 -3.34 -0.61 -14.22
C PRO A 12 -3.76 0.79 -13.75
N LEU A 13 -2.80 1.57 -13.23
CA LEU A 13 -3.04 2.94 -12.80
C LEU A 13 -2.29 3.93 -13.71
N PRO A 14 -2.90 5.10 -14.02
CA PRO A 14 -4.20 5.56 -13.53
C PRO A 14 -5.40 4.90 -14.24
N ASP A 15 -6.50 4.72 -13.52
CA ASP A 15 -7.76 4.11 -13.98
C ASP A 15 -8.93 5.11 -13.96
N GLU A 16 -9.70 5.16 -15.05
CA GLU A 16 -10.85 6.07 -15.17
C GLU A 16 -12.03 5.69 -14.26
N GLY A 17 -12.22 4.41 -13.98
CA GLY A 17 -13.27 3.92 -13.08
C GLY A 17 -13.04 4.43 -11.66
N LEU A 18 -11.80 4.39 -11.19
CA LEU A 18 -11.38 4.95 -9.91
C LEU A 18 -11.53 6.47 -9.86
N ILE A 19 -11.25 7.20 -10.95
CA ILE A 19 -11.52 8.66 -11.04
C ILE A 19 -13.02 8.96 -10.89
N ARG A 20 -13.89 8.15 -11.51
CA ARG A 20 -15.34 8.34 -11.36
C ARG A 20 -15.78 8.05 -9.94
N ARG A 21 -15.22 6.99 -9.32
CA ARG A 21 -15.53 6.59 -7.95
C ARG A 21 -15.08 7.62 -6.93
N GLU A 22 -13.90 8.21 -7.12
CA GLU A 22 -13.38 9.32 -6.31
C GLU A 22 -14.43 10.42 -6.12
N LYS A 23 -15.07 10.85 -7.22
CA LYS A 23 -16.09 11.92 -7.22
C LYS A 23 -17.36 11.57 -6.44
N THR A 24 -17.60 10.29 -6.17
CA THR A 24 -18.76 9.82 -5.41
C THR A 24 -18.47 9.65 -3.91
N LEU A 25 -17.20 9.68 -3.50
CA LEU A 25 -16.79 9.48 -2.12
C LEU A 25 -16.89 10.79 -1.33
N LEU A 26 -17.88 10.86 -0.43
CA LEU A 26 -18.08 12.01 0.44
C LEU A 26 -16.88 12.22 1.38
N GLY A 27 -16.36 13.45 1.38
CA GLY A 27 -15.20 13.84 2.20
C GLY A 27 -13.87 13.24 1.73
N PHE A 28 -13.80 12.69 0.51
CA PHE A 28 -12.56 12.14 -0.05
C PHE A 28 -11.45 13.19 -0.13
N THR A 29 -11.75 14.38 -0.66
CA THR A 29 -10.76 15.45 -0.85
C THR A 29 -10.05 15.81 0.45
N ASP A 30 -10.79 16.01 1.53
CA ASP A 30 -10.20 16.36 2.83
C ASP A 30 -9.39 15.20 3.42
N ARG A 31 -9.86 13.95 3.25
CA ARG A 31 -9.14 12.75 3.69
C ARG A 31 -7.83 12.59 2.92
N TYR A 32 -7.88 12.79 1.60
CA TYR A 32 -6.72 12.69 0.73
C TYR A 32 -5.69 13.77 1.07
N ALA A 33 -6.11 15.03 1.23
CA ALA A 33 -5.23 16.14 1.58
C ALA A 33 -4.41 15.86 2.85
N ARG A 34 -5.00 15.17 3.85
CA ARG A 34 -4.29 14.84 5.10
C ARG A 34 -3.17 13.81 4.94
N VAL A 35 -3.28 12.91 3.97
CA VAL A 35 -2.31 11.82 3.76
C VAL A 35 -1.45 12.02 2.51
N HIS A 36 -1.82 12.98 1.67
CA HIS A 36 -1.22 13.26 0.36
C HIS A 36 0.29 13.50 0.46
N ASP A 37 0.72 14.43 1.32
CA ASP A 37 2.14 14.81 1.39
C ASP A 37 3.04 13.65 1.84
N GLN A 38 2.58 12.89 2.85
CA GLN A 38 3.31 11.71 3.35
C GLN A 38 3.40 10.61 2.29
N LEU A 39 2.28 10.30 1.64
CA LEU A 39 2.24 9.27 0.58
C LEU A 39 3.05 9.68 -0.65
N ARG A 40 3.03 10.96 -1.01
CA ARG A 40 3.81 11.50 -2.12
C ARG A 40 5.32 11.40 -1.87
N LEU A 41 5.76 11.62 -0.64
CA LEU A 41 7.16 11.42 -0.24
C LEU A 41 7.57 9.96 -0.37
N LEU A 42 6.75 9.03 0.13
CA LEU A 42 6.99 7.58 0.03
C LEU A 42 7.06 7.09 -1.42
N LEU A 43 6.28 7.67 -2.33
CA LEU A 43 6.28 7.32 -3.75
C LEU A 43 7.42 7.93 -4.57
N ASN A 44 8.05 8.99 -4.06
CA ASN A 44 9.06 9.78 -4.76
C ASN A 44 10.34 9.97 -3.93
N VAL A 45 10.78 8.93 -3.21
CA VAL A 45 12.03 8.96 -2.43
C VAL A 45 13.22 9.42 -3.29
N GLY A 46 13.29 9.02 -4.57
CA GLY A 46 14.33 9.49 -5.49
C GLY A 46 14.32 11.00 -5.73
N ALA A 47 13.14 11.61 -5.85
CA ALA A 47 13.00 13.05 -6.07
C ALA A 47 13.42 13.88 -4.85
N LEU A 48 13.36 13.29 -3.63
CA LEU A 48 13.81 13.95 -2.41
C LEU A 48 15.33 14.17 -2.42
N SER A 49 16.09 13.22 -2.96
CA SER A 49 17.55 13.34 -3.13
C SER A 49 17.91 14.47 -4.11
N ASP A 50 17.18 14.56 -5.22
CA ASP A 50 17.38 15.62 -6.22
C ASP A 50 16.99 17.00 -5.67
N TRP A 51 15.89 17.09 -4.93
CA TRP A 51 15.47 18.31 -4.25
C TRP A 51 16.54 18.77 -3.24
N ASN A 52 17.04 17.86 -2.42
CA ASN A 52 18.09 18.14 -1.45
C ASN A 52 19.37 18.68 -2.11
N ARG A 53 19.79 18.04 -3.22
CA ARG A 53 20.96 18.50 -4.00
C ARG A 53 20.74 19.89 -4.58
N LYS A 54 19.54 20.19 -5.07
CA LYS A 54 19.20 21.47 -5.71
C LYS A 54 19.12 22.63 -4.72
N TYR A 55 18.55 22.43 -3.53
CA TYR A 55 18.23 23.53 -2.61
C TYR A 55 19.17 23.63 -1.40
N HIS A 56 19.75 22.52 -0.94
CA HIS A 56 20.52 22.49 0.31
C HIS A 56 22.01 22.18 0.10
N GLY A 57 22.41 21.64 -1.06
CA GLY A 57 23.81 21.42 -1.44
C GLY A 57 24.62 20.48 -0.53
N SER A 58 23.99 19.91 0.49
CA SER A 58 24.56 19.06 1.53
C SER A 58 23.62 17.88 1.79
N LYS A 59 24.10 16.80 2.41
CA LYS A 59 23.24 15.65 2.74
C LYS A 59 22.43 15.94 4.01
N LEU A 60 21.17 16.30 3.86
CA LEU A 60 20.26 16.41 5.01
C LEU A 60 19.90 15.01 5.51
N GLY A 61 20.11 14.75 6.81
CA GLY A 61 19.81 13.45 7.44
C GLY A 61 18.33 13.04 7.32
N ILE A 62 17.41 14.00 7.15
CA ILE A 62 15.99 13.70 6.91
C ILE A 62 15.76 12.88 5.63
N CYS A 63 16.63 13.02 4.62
CA CYS A 63 16.52 12.24 3.39
C CYS A 63 16.78 10.75 3.64
N ASP A 64 17.73 10.45 4.52
CA ASP A 64 18.03 9.07 4.93
C ASP A 64 16.88 8.50 5.77
N LEU A 65 16.38 9.28 6.73
CA LEU A 65 15.24 8.87 7.57
C LEU A 65 13.98 8.56 6.76
N VAL A 66 13.68 9.35 5.72
CA VAL A 66 12.52 9.11 4.84
C VAL A 66 12.75 7.89 3.94
N ALA A 67 13.98 7.66 3.48
CA ALA A 67 14.32 6.49 2.67
C ALA A 67 14.20 5.17 3.47
N GLU A 68 14.38 5.24 4.79
CA GLU A 68 14.21 4.10 5.70
C GLU A 68 12.74 3.84 6.09
N GLN A 69 11.80 4.73 5.74
CA GLN A 69 10.40 4.52 6.06
C GLN A 69 9.79 3.39 5.23
N TYR A 70 9.07 2.50 5.92
CA TYR A 70 8.26 1.48 5.26
C TYR A 70 7.02 2.14 4.62
N PRO A 71 6.74 1.90 3.33
CA PRO A 71 5.60 2.47 2.63
C PRO A 71 4.30 1.74 3.00
N LEU A 72 3.89 1.85 4.26
CA LEU A 72 2.69 1.23 4.81
C LEU A 72 1.72 2.31 5.30
N VAL A 73 0.48 2.23 4.85
CA VAL A 73 -0.61 3.10 5.34
C VAL A 73 -1.78 2.23 5.79
N ILE A 74 -2.28 2.53 6.98
CA ILE A 74 -3.37 1.80 7.62
C ILE A 74 -4.61 2.70 7.65
N PHE A 75 -5.66 2.26 6.95
CA PHE A 75 -6.98 2.87 7.04
C PHE A 75 -7.83 2.09 8.04
N HIS A 76 -8.20 2.73 9.15
CA HIS A 76 -9.04 2.13 10.20
C HIS A 76 -10.34 2.92 10.39
N GLY A 77 -11.33 2.30 11.03
CA GLY A 77 -12.66 2.87 11.28
C GLY A 77 -13.76 1.84 11.07
N ASP A 78 -15.02 2.27 11.25
CA ASP A 78 -16.17 1.36 11.25
C ASP A 78 -16.38 0.65 9.91
N VAL A 79 -17.07 -0.48 9.96
CA VAL A 79 -17.46 -1.25 8.77
C VAL A 79 -18.36 -0.38 7.88
N GLY A 80 -18.16 -0.45 6.56
CA GLY A 80 -18.98 0.30 5.60
C GLY A 80 -18.62 1.78 5.43
N THR A 81 -17.61 2.31 6.11
CA THR A 81 -17.20 3.73 6.01
C THR A 81 -16.39 4.08 4.74
N GLY A 82 -16.26 3.13 3.80
CA GLY A 82 -15.59 3.34 2.52
C GLY A 82 -14.07 3.32 2.58
N LYS A 83 -13.45 2.68 3.58
CA LYS A 83 -11.99 2.58 3.75
C LYS A 83 -11.30 2.02 2.50
N THR A 84 -11.72 0.85 2.04
CA THR A 84 -11.17 0.18 0.85
C THR A 84 -11.33 1.05 -0.40
N ALA A 85 -12.52 1.63 -0.59
CA ALA A 85 -12.79 2.54 -1.70
C ALA A 85 -11.89 3.77 -1.68
N THR A 86 -11.66 4.33 -0.49
CA THR A 86 -10.77 5.48 -0.28
C THR A 86 -9.34 5.10 -0.60
N ALA A 87 -8.85 3.94 -0.13
CA ALA A 87 -7.49 3.47 -0.43
C ALA A 87 -7.26 3.28 -1.94
N GLU A 88 -8.20 2.66 -2.65
CA GLU A 88 -8.14 2.47 -4.10
C GLU A 88 -8.08 3.81 -4.85
N CYS A 89 -8.90 4.79 -4.45
CA CYS A 89 -8.92 6.11 -5.09
C CYS A 89 -7.65 6.92 -4.76
N ILE A 90 -7.15 6.88 -3.52
CA ILE A 90 -5.89 7.53 -3.13
C ILE A 90 -4.72 7.00 -3.96
N ALA A 91 -4.63 5.67 -4.11
CA ALA A 91 -3.61 5.03 -4.94
C ALA A 91 -3.63 5.56 -6.38
N ASN A 92 -4.82 5.71 -6.95
CA ASN A 92 -5.02 6.24 -8.30
C ASN A 92 -4.60 7.71 -8.43
N CYS A 93 -5.03 8.58 -7.50
CA CYS A 93 -4.68 10.00 -7.51
C CYS A 93 -3.16 10.20 -7.40
N LEU A 94 -2.51 9.48 -6.49
CA LEU A 94 -1.06 9.57 -6.29
C LEU A 94 -0.26 9.18 -7.54
N VAL A 95 -0.67 8.11 -8.21
CA VAL A 95 -0.02 7.65 -9.45
C VAL A 95 -0.23 8.65 -10.58
N ALA A 96 -1.46 9.18 -10.71
CA ALA A 96 -1.78 10.19 -11.71
C ALA A 96 -0.95 11.47 -11.52
N GLU A 97 -0.82 11.95 -10.27
CA GLU A 97 -0.03 13.15 -9.93
C GLU A 97 1.48 12.93 -10.11
N ALA A 98 1.97 11.73 -9.77
CA ALA A 98 3.36 11.35 -10.00
C ALA A 98 3.70 11.16 -11.50
N ARG A 99 2.71 11.27 -12.40
CA ARG A 99 2.84 11.03 -13.85
C ARG A 99 3.50 9.69 -14.16
N SER A 100 3.17 8.69 -13.34
CA SER A 100 3.73 7.34 -13.41
C SER A 100 2.80 6.43 -14.20
N SER A 101 2.98 6.35 -15.52
CA SER A 101 2.14 5.51 -16.39
C SER A 101 2.28 4.01 -16.13
N ASP A 102 3.35 3.60 -15.44
CA ASP A 102 3.72 2.19 -15.30
C ASP A 102 3.51 1.72 -13.85
N SER A 103 2.27 1.86 -13.36
CA SER A 103 1.93 1.46 -12.00
C SER A 103 0.76 0.46 -11.98
N MET A 104 0.82 -0.51 -11.06
CA MET A 104 -0.21 -1.54 -10.91
C MET A 104 -0.78 -1.55 -9.49
N LEU A 105 -2.10 -1.64 -9.38
CA LEU A 105 -2.82 -1.85 -8.14
C LEU A 105 -3.20 -3.32 -8.00
N PHE A 106 -2.75 -3.95 -6.93
CA PHE A 106 -3.08 -5.32 -6.55
C PHE A 106 -4.00 -5.29 -5.35
N LYS A 107 -5.18 -5.89 -5.45
CA LYS A 107 -6.07 -6.10 -4.31
C LYS A 107 -6.02 -7.55 -3.88
N LEU A 108 -5.55 -7.80 -2.67
CA LEU A 108 -5.50 -9.14 -2.11
C LEU A 108 -6.90 -9.74 -2.01
N SER A 109 -7.05 -11.00 -2.39
CA SER A 109 -8.34 -11.67 -2.27
C SER A 109 -8.68 -11.97 -0.83
N ASN A 110 -9.95 -11.76 -0.44
CA ASN A 110 -10.46 -12.21 0.85
C ASN A 110 -10.35 -13.74 1.05
N ARG A 111 -10.17 -14.49 -0.04
CA ARG A 111 -9.92 -15.95 -0.03
C ARG A 111 -8.50 -16.33 0.42
N VAL A 112 -7.58 -15.37 0.48
CA VAL A 112 -6.21 -15.56 0.95
C VAL A 112 -6.15 -15.87 2.46
N ARG A 113 -7.27 -15.70 3.19
CA ARG A 113 -7.47 -16.20 4.55
C ARG A 113 -7.42 -17.75 4.67
N GLY A 114 -7.28 -18.46 3.55
CA GLY A 114 -7.14 -19.91 3.52
C GLY A 114 -8.41 -20.63 3.93
N SER A 115 -8.38 -21.95 3.86
CA SER A 115 -9.51 -22.83 4.23
C SER A 115 -9.59 -23.13 5.73
N GLY A 116 -8.75 -22.48 6.55
CA GLY A 116 -8.55 -22.80 7.97
C GLY A 116 -7.41 -23.79 8.22
N MET A 117 -6.61 -24.15 7.21
CA MET A 117 -5.40 -24.95 7.38
C MET A 117 -4.21 -24.09 7.86
N VAL A 118 -3.51 -24.57 8.89
CA VAL A 118 -2.35 -23.91 9.49
C VAL A 118 -1.23 -23.75 8.44
N GLY A 119 -0.72 -22.53 8.26
CA GLY A 119 0.38 -22.21 7.33
C GLY A 119 -0.03 -21.90 5.89
N GLU A 120 -1.30 -22.13 5.51
CA GLU A 120 -1.81 -21.81 4.16
C GLU A 120 -1.83 -20.29 3.92
N MET A 121 -2.32 -19.52 4.90
CA MET A 121 -2.38 -18.05 4.85
C MET A 121 -1.00 -17.41 4.65
N GLY A 122 -0.01 -17.84 5.44
CA GLY A 122 1.34 -17.27 5.36
C GLY A 122 1.99 -17.52 4.00
N THR A 123 1.78 -18.71 3.42
CA THR A 123 2.28 -19.05 2.08
C THR A 123 1.63 -18.18 1.00
N LEU A 124 0.31 -17.99 1.05
CA LEU A 124 -0.41 -17.19 0.07
C LEU A 124 -0.04 -15.70 0.13
N ILE A 125 0.15 -15.13 1.33
CA ILE A 125 0.64 -13.76 1.51
C ILE A 125 2.07 -13.63 0.95
N THR A 126 2.94 -14.59 1.26
CA THR A 126 4.32 -14.60 0.74
C THR A 126 4.33 -14.63 -0.79
N ASP A 127 3.48 -15.45 -1.40
CA ASP A 127 3.34 -15.52 -2.86
C ASP A 127 2.75 -14.23 -3.44
N ALA A 128 1.82 -13.57 -2.74
CA ALA A 128 1.30 -12.26 -3.13
C ALA A 128 2.42 -11.22 -3.16
N PHE A 129 3.20 -11.10 -2.08
CA PHE A 129 4.35 -10.18 -2.04
C PHE A 129 5.37 -10.49 -3.12
N ARG A 130 5.66 -11.76 -3.40
CA ARG A 130 6.55 -12.16 -4.50
C ARG A 130 6.03 -11.65 -5.85
N LYS A 131 4.74 -11.84 -6.15
CA LYS A 131 4.13 -11.35 -7.38
C LYS A 131 4.16 -9.83 -7.49
N VAL A 132 3.81 -9.12 -6.42
CA VAL A 132 3.85 -7.65 -6.38
C VAL A 132 5.27 -7.14 -6.60
N THR A 133 6.28 -7.78 -6.00
CA THR A 133 7.69 -7.41 -6.15
C THR A 133 8.18 -7.59 -7.59
N VAL A 134 7.80 -8.70 -8.23
CA VAL A 134 8.10 -8.96 -9.64
C VAL A 134 7.43 -7.93 -10.54
N ALA A 135 6.18 -7.55 -10.26
CA ALA A 135 5.45 -6.56 -11.03
C ALA A 135 6.03 -5.14 -10.89
N ALA A 136 6.49 -4.77 -9.69
CA ALA A 136 7.18 -3.51 -9.44
C ALA A 136 8.55 -3.43 -10.16
N GLY A 137 9.28 -4.55 -10.24
CA GLY A 137 10.58 -4.58 -10.91
C GLY A 137 11.53 -3.49 -10.37
N LYS A 138 12.35 -2.89 -11.24
CA LYS A 138 13.32 -1.84 -10.85
C LYS A 138 12.81 -0.41 -11.01
N SER A 139 11.81 -0.18 -11.86
CA SER A 139 11.37 1.17 -12.26
C SER A 139 9.86 1.38 -12.21
N ARG A 140 9.08 0.32 -11.98
CA ARG A 140 7.61 0.39 -11.92
C ARG A 140 7.17 0.50 -10.47
N ARG A 141 5.96 0.99 -10.28
CA ARG A 141 5.35 1.11 -8.94
C ARG A 141 4.28 0.04 -8.80
N ALA A 142 4.25 -0.63 -7.67
CA ALA A 142 3.16 -1.54 -7.33
C ALA A 142 2.54 -1.10 -6.01
N ILE A 143 1.22 -1.03 -5.99
CA ILE A 143 0.44 -0.71 -4.79
C ILE A 143 -0.31 -1.98 -4.42
N LEU A 144 -0.11 -2.45 -3.20
CA LEU A 144 -0.80 -3.61 -2.66
C LEU A 144 -1.84 -3.14 -1.63
N ILE A 145 -3.12 -3.42 -1.89
CA ILE A 145 -4.21 -3.23 -0.96
C ILE A 145 -4.55 -4.57 -0.31
N ILE A 146 -4.58 -4.54 1.03
CA ILE A 146 -4.96 -5.66 1.87
C ILE A 146 -6.21 -5.23 2.63
N ASP A 147 -7.34 -5.89 2.37
CA ASP A 147 -8.60 -5.63 3.08
C ASP A 147 -8.76 -6.55 4.29
N GLU A 148 -9.41 -6.04 5.35
CA GLU A 148 -9.54 -6.71 6.66
C GLU A 148 -8.19 -7.24 7.17
N GLY A 149 -7.18 -6.36 7.18
CA GLY A 149 -5.82 -6.69 7.65
C GLY A 149 -5.74 -7.06 9.13
N ASP A 150 -6.78 -6.75 9.91
CA ASP A 150 -6.96 -7.22 11.28
C ASP A 150 -7.02 -8.75 11.38
N SER A 151 -7.54 -9.43 10.36
CA SER A 151 -7.55 -10.90 10.32
C SER A 151 -6.19 -11.51 9.94
N LEU A 152 -5.28 -10.71 9.36
CA LEU A 152 -3.92 -11.15 9.03
C LEU A 152 -2.95 -10.88 10.19
N ALA A 153 -3.21 -9.83 10.96
CA ALA A 153 -2.50 -9.50 12.17
C ALA A 153 -3.10 -10.28 13.35
N THR A 154 -2.98 -11.61 13.33
CA THR A 154 -3.12 -12.38 14.56
C THR A 154 -1.98 -11.93 15.46
N ALA A 155 -2.28 -11.24 16.55
CA ALA A 155 -1.29 -10.96 17.57
C ALA A 155 -0.72 -12.32 18.00
N GLU A 156 0.52 -12.61 17.64
CA GLU A 156 1.31 -13.48 18.49
C GLU A 156 1.30 -12.76 19.85
N ALA A 157 0.61 -13.33 20.82
CA ALA A 157 0.94 -13.07 22.21
C ALA A 157 2.37 -13.59 22.38
N VAL A 158 3.34 -12.80 21.93
CA VAL A 158 4.69 -12.88 22.43
C VAL A 158 4.52 -12.44 23.87
N ASP A 159 4.40 -13.43 24.73
CA ASP A 159 4.57 -13.26 26.16
C ASP A 159 5.98 -12.72 26.37
N VAL A 160 6.11 -11.39 26.38
CA VAL A 160 7.37 -10.70 26.70
C VAL A 160 7.56 -10.75 28.21
N THR A 161 7.51 -11.96 28.77
CA THR A 161 7.84 -12.25 30.16
C THR A 161 9.06 -13.17 30.17
N ASP A 162 10.20 -12.67 29.67
CA ASP A 162 11.54 -13.11 30.13
C ASP A 162 12.66 -12.45 29.30
N PHE A 163 12.87 -11.14 29.50
CA PHE A 163 14.18 -10.52 29.28
C PHE A 163 14.46 -9.52 30.40
N ALA A 164 14.43 -10.00 31.64
CA ALA A 164 15.03 -9.34 32.79
C ALA A 164 15.35 -10.36 33.89
N LYS A 165 16.37 -11.17 33.66
CA LYS A 165 17.24 -11.71 34.72
C LYS A 165 18.69 -11.67 34.25
#